data_AF-A0A5J5I9S4-F1
#
_entry.id   AF-A0A5J5I9S4-F1
#
_cell.length_a   1.000
_cell.length_b   1.000
_cell.length_c   1.000
_cell.angle_alpha   90.00
_cell.angle_beta   90.00
_cell.angle_gamma   90.00
#
_symmetry.space_group_name_H-M   'P 1'
#
loop_
_entity.id
_entity.type
_entity.pdbx_description
1 polymer ?
#
loop_
_entity_poly.entity_id
_entity_poly.type
_entity_poly.pdbx_seq_one_letter_code
_entity_poly.pdbx_strand_id
1 'polypeptide(L)'
;MKRTTFGKAALSSLLVATTMVGCTGAAFRPSASAVQQKGDPGKLAIAAEKALADRNGNKAVEAAEAAVQLQPQNAAYRQILGRAYVLAGRFASAQTALSDAISLGNTDASTIVSLALVQVAQGRADDARSLLVAHADTVPASDYGLAMAMAGDPAEGVRILSEAIHDPSATVRTRQNLAYAYALGGRWKDARMIVGMDMAALDANKRISDWAQMAEPSLAPMRVAALMGVTINAADAGQPVSLALAPAAADAPVQMAEAAPEAVPVPAAEPAVPVQMVQAASVSQPSVAAAPIIKASAKPVRVAARDFIVEDHNAPKGRAKTSSAQYAVAAPVARMQQAAFIKPVANGASNWVVQLGAYDNAAIAKEKWQGMAGRSSTLAAFPVLTSQATVNGKAYHRLAISGFGSRADAMVACRTIRAQHGQCFVREGAAGATPQRWAVASRGRQFASR
;
A
#
# COMPACT_ATOMS: atom_id res chain seq x y z
N MET A 1 5.45 26.96 -71.68
CA MET A 1 5.07 26.19 -70.47
C MET A 1 3.79 25.43 -70.77
N LYS A 2 3.86 24.10 -70.85
CA LYS A 2 2.82 23.23 -71.42
C LYS A 2 2.04 22.50 -70.32
N ARG A 3 0.71 22.66 -70.40
CA ARG A 3 -0.39 21.71 -70.21
C ARG A 3 -0.51 20.92 -68.89
N THR A 4 -1.68 21.16 -68.30
CA THR A 4 -2.52 20.39 -67.38
C THR A 4 -2.73 18.92 -67.79
N THR A 5 -3.39 18.17 -66.88
CA THR A 5 -3.85 16.75 -66.90
C THR A 5 -2.96 15.82 -66.06
N PHE A 6 -3.41 14.85 -65.26
CA PHE A 6 -4.63 14.03 -65.24
C PHE A 6 -4.96 13.61 -63.80
N GLY A 7 -6.25 13.56 -63.45
CA GLY A 7 -6.74 12.81 -62.31
C GLY A 7 -6.91 11.33 -62.64
N LYS A 8 -6.84 10.47 -61.60
CA LYS A 8 -7.55 9.19 -61.50
C LYS A 8 -7.84 8.90 -60.03
N ALA A 9 -9.02 9.30 -59.58
CA ALA A 9 -9.69 8.67 -58.45
C ALA A 9 -10.24 7.33 -58.97
N ALA A 10 -9.70 6.23 -58.48
CA ALA A 10 -10.26 4.91 -58.72
C ALA A 10 -11.09 4.50 -57.50
N LEU A 11 -12.40 4.67 -57.66
CA LEU A 11 -13.45 4.04 -56.87
C LEU A 11 -13.19 2.53 -56.82
N SER A 12 -12.77 2.00 -55.68
CA SER A 12 -12.84 0.57 -55.40
C SER A 12 -14.14 0.32 -54.62
N SER A 13 -15.19 0.06 -55.39
CA SER A 13 -16.44 -0.52 -54.95
C SER A 13 -16.18 -1.91 -54.37
N LEU A 14 -16.09 -2.00 -53.03
CA LEU A 14 -16.12 -3.26 -52.33
C LEU A 14 -17.59 -3.73 -52.29
N LEU A 15 -17.93 -4.64 -53.19
CA LEU A 15 -19.19 -5.37 -53.18
C LEU A 15 -19.26 -6.17 -51.87
N VAL A 16 -20.17 -5.77 -50.98
CA VAL A 16 -20.58 -6.57 -49.82
C VAL A 16 -21.39 -7.74 -50.35
N ALA A 17 -20.72 -8.88 -50.56
CA ALA A 17 -21.40 -10.15 -50.75
C ALA A 17 -21.91 -10.62 -49.39
N THR A 18 -23.17 -10.35 -49.09
CA THR A 18 -23.91 -10.98 -47.99
C THR A 18 -24.14 -12.44 -48.33
N THR A 19 -23.24 -13.33 -47.90
CA THR A 19 -23.59 -14.75 -47.78
C THR A 19 -24.41 -14.93 -46.51
N MET A 20 -25.70 -15.20 -46.67
CA MET A 20 -26.53 -15.81 -45.63
C MET A 20 -25.91 -17.14 -45.25
N VAL A 21 -25.13 -17.16 -44.17
CA VAL A 21 -24.75 -18.40 -43.49
C VAL A 21 -25.86 -18.68 -42.48
N GLY A 22 -26.68 -19.69 -42.79
CA GLY A 22 -27.60 -20.29 -41.83
C GLY A 22 -26.81 -20.84 -40.65
N CYS A 23 -26.97 -20.23 -39.48
CA CYS A 23 -26.41 -20.75 -38.25
C CYS A 23 -27.33 -21.87 -37.73
N THR A 24 -27.10 -23.10 -38.17
CA THR A 24 -27.36 -24.26 -37.30
C THR A 24 -26.42 -24.14 -36.10
N GLY A 25 -26.96 -24.29 -34.89
CA GLY A 25 -26.32 -24.03 -33.60
C GLY A 25 -25.06 -24.88 -33.31
N ALA A 26 -23.97 -24.57 -33.98
CA ALA A 26 -22.64 -24.87 -33.50
C ALA A 26 -22.27 -23.79 -32.49
N ALA A 27 -22.04 -24.21 -31.25
CA ALA A 27 -21.67 -23.39 -30.12
C ALA A 27 -20.60 -22.34 -30.51
N PHE A 28 -21.03 -21.08 -30.61
CA PHE A 28 -20.13 -19.96 -30.40
C PHE A 28 -19.65 -20.08 -28.96
N ARG A 29 -18.49 -20.72 -28.77
CA ARG A 29 -17.64 -20.47 -27.62
C ARG A 29 -16.89 -19.20 -27.97
N PRO A 30 -17.28 -18.01 -27.47
CA PRO A 30 -16.36 -16.89 -27.46
C PRO A 30 -15.29 -17.26 -26.44
N SER A 31 -14.35 -18.13 -26.83
CA SER A 31 -13.03 -18.10 -26.23
C SER A 31 -12.53 -16.71 -26.60
N ALA A 32 -12.69 -15.75 -25.69
CA ALA A 32 -11.95 -14.52 -25.76
C ALA A 32 -10.50 -14.98 -25.97
N SER A 33 -9.97 -14.73 -27.16
CA SER A 33 -8.60 -15.06 -27.49
C SER A 33 -7.74 -14.21 -26.57
N ALA A 34 -7.50 -14.72 -25.36
CA ALA A 34 -6.50 -14.20 -24.47
C ALA A 34 -5.21 -14.33 -25.27
N VAL A 35 -4.75 -13.22 -25.84
CA VAL A 35 -3.41 -13.14 -26.40
C VAL A 35 -2.51 -13.62 -25.26
N GLN A 36 -1.99 -14.83 -25.42
CA GLN A 36 -1.15 -15.46 -24.42
C GLN A 36 0.15 -14.66 -24.41
N GLN A 37 0.18 -13.64 -23.56
CA GLN A 37 1.35 -12.84 -23.30
C GLN A 37 2.47 -13.83 -22.94
N LYS A 38 3.54 -13.83 -23.72
CA LYS A 38 4.67 -14.73 -23.48
C LYS A 38 5.59 -14.00 -22.51
N GLY A 39 5.63 -14.42 -21.25
CA GLY A 39 6.41 -13.73 -20.22
C GLY A 39 6.52 -14.52 -18.92
N ASP A 40 7.48 -14.11 -18.10
CA ASP A 40 7.62 -14.59 -16.73
C ASP A 40 6.86 -13.62 -15.81
N PRO A 41 5.74 -14.03 -15.19
CA PRO A 41 4.94 -13.14 -14.36
C PRO A 41 5.69 -12.59 -13.15
N GLY A 42 6.69 -13.32 -12.63
CA GLY A 42 7.54 -12.82 -11.56
C GLY A 42 8.41 -11.65 -12.01
N LYS A 43 8.95 -11.69 -13.24
CA LYS A 43 9.70 -10.57 -13.82
C LYS A 43 8.81 -9.35 -14.09
N LEU A 44 7.58 -9.58 -14.53
CA LEU A 44 6.60 -8.51 -14.73
C LEU A 44 6.21 -7.86 -13.40
N ALA A 45 6.00 -8.64 -12.34
CA ALA A 45 5.76 -8.13 -11.00
C ALA A 45 6.94 -7.29 -10.48
N ILE A 46 8.18 -7.75 -10.65
CA ILE A 46 9.38 -6.98 -10.27
C ILE A 46 9.48 -5.68 -11.09
N ALA A 47 9.14 -5.71 -12.38
CA ALA A 47 9.10 -4.51 -13.22
C ALA A 47 8.02 -3.52 -12.75
N ALA A 48 6.85 -4.01 -12.34
CA ALA A 48 5.79 -3.21 -11.76
C ALA A 48 6.22 -2.57 -10.42
N GLU A 49 6.81 -3.35 -9.51
CA GLU A 49 7.36 -2.84 -8.24
C GLU A 49 8.45 -1.78 -8.46
N LYS A 50 9.32 -2.00 -9.44
CA LYS A 50 10.32 -1.01 -9.84
C LYS A 50 9.66 0.27 -10.37
N ALA A 51 8.63 0.15 -11.20
CA ALA A 51 7.92 1.31 -11.73
C ALA A 51 7.15 2.05 -10.62
N LEU A 52 6.61 1.34 -9.63
CA LEU A 52 6.01 1.92 -8.43
C LEU A 52 7.03 2.74 -7.63
N ALA A 53 8.21 2.18 -7.38
CA ALA A 53 9.34 2.86 -6.75
C ALA A 53 9.81 4.11 -7.54
N ASP A 54 9.84 3.99 -8.86
CA ASP A 54 10.20 5.09 -9.75
C ASP A 54 9.04 6.11 -9.93
N ARG A 55 7.93 5.98 -9.18
CA ARG A 55 6.69 6.78 -9.26
C ARG A 55 6.10 6.89 -10.67
N ASN A 56 6.31 5.87 -11.50
CA ASN A 56 5.80 5.80 -12.86
C ASN A 56 4.52 4.96 -12.92
N GLY A 57 3.37 5.59 -12.66
CA GLY A 57 2.06 4.93 -12.64
C GLY A 57 1.72 4.19 -13.93
N ASN A 58 2.01 4.77 -15.10
CA ASN A 58 1.69 4.15 -16.38
C ASN A 58 2.45 2.84 -16.61
N LYS A 59 3.77 2.84 -16.38
CA LYS A 59 4.59 1.63 -16.52
C LYS A 59 4.26 0.59 -15.44
N ALA A 60 3.92 1.04 -14.23
CA ALA A 60 3.51 0.16 -13.15
C ALA A 60 2.21 -0.58 -13.52
N VAL A 61 1.23 0.14 -14.07
CA VAL A 61 -0.03 -0.43 -14.53
C VAL A 61 0.21 -1.42 -15.65
N GLU A 62 0.95 -1.05 -16.69
CA GLU A 62 1.25 -1.93 -17.84
C GLU A 62 1.89 -3.27 -17.40
N ALA A 63 2.92 -3.20 -16.56
CA ALA A 63 3.62 -4.39 -16.08
C ALA A 63 2.75 -5.24 -15.12
N ALA A 64 1.97 -4.60 -14.24
CA ALA A 64 1.10 -5.31 -13.31
C ALA A 64 -0.10 -5.96 -14.00
N GLU A 65 -0.72 -5.29 -14.98
CA GLU A 65 -1.80 -5.86 -15.80
C GLU A 65 -1.29 -7.09 -16.55
N ALA A 66 -0.09 -7.02 -17.13
CA ALA A 66 0.54 -8.17 -17.78
C ALA A 66 0.81 -9.32 -16.80
N ALA A 67 1.27 -9.05 -15.58
CA ALA A 67 1.49 -10.09 -14.56
C ALA A 67 0.19 -10.79 -14.16
N VAL A 68 -0.89 -10.02 -13.93
CA VAL A 68 -2.22 -10.56 -13.59
C VAL A 68 -2.83 -11.31 -14.76
N GLN A 69 -2.60 -10.88 -16.01
CA GLN A 69 -3.08 -11.61 -17.18
C GLN A 69 -2.49 -13.03 -17.28
N LEU A 70 -1.25 -13.23 -16.82
CA LEU A 70 -0.60 -14.55 -16.80
C LEU A 70 -1.00 -15.40 -15.59
N GLN A 71 -1.23 -14.78 -14.44
CA GLN A 71 -1.65 -15.47 -13.21
C GLN A 71 -2.78 -14.70 -12.52
N PRO A 72 -4.04 -14.88 -12.97
CA PRO A 72 -5.15 -14.05 -12.51
C PRO A 72 -5.61 -14.29 -11.06
N GLN A 73 -5.28 -15.46 -10.51
CA GLN A 73 -5.64 -15.90 -9.15
C GLN A 73 -4.51 -15.61 -8.14
N ASN A 74 -3.43 -14.93 -8.55
CA ASN A 74 -2.34 -14.61 -7.65
C ASN A 74 -2.65 -13.32 -6.87
N ALA A 75 -2.95 -13.47 -5.57
CA ALA A 75 -3.28 -12.36 -4.67
C ALA A 75 -2.20 -11.27 -4.65
N ALA A 76 -0.92 -11.64 -4.68
CA ALA A 76 0.18 -10.68 -4.66
C ALA A 76 0.24 -9.83 -5.95
N TYR A 77 -0.04 -10.41 -7.11
CA TYR A 77 -0.06 -9.64 -8.37
C TYR A 77 -1.27 -8.72 -8.45
N ARG A 78 -2.44 -9.16 -7.96
CA ARG A 78 -3.63 -8.31 -7.81
C ARG A 78 -3.35 -7.14 -6.85
N GLN A 79 -2.62 -7.38 -5.78
CA GLN A 79 -2.19 -6.35 -4.83
C GLN A 79 -1.26 -5.31 -5.49
N ILE A 80 -0.26 -5.75 -6.24
CA ILE A 80 0.65 -4.87 -7.00
C ILE A 80 -0.13 -4.06 -8.03
N LEU A 81 -1.08 -4.69 -8.74
CA LEU A 81 -1.95 -4.01 -9.69
C LEU A 81 -2.81 -2.93 -9.03
N GLY A 82 -3.39 -3.22 -7.87
CA GLY A 82 -4.15 -2.26 -7.07
C GLY A 82 -3.32 -1.03 -6.71
N ARG A 83 -2.09 -1.24 -6.22
CA ARG A 83 -1.14 -0.16 -5.93
C ARG A 83 -0.74 0.64 -7.18
N ALA A 84 -0.56 -0.02 -8.31
CA ALA A 84 -0.25 0.63 -9.58
C ALA A 84 -1.40 1.54 -10.03
N TYR A 85 -2.65 1.08 -9.88
CA TYR A 85 -3.82 1.91 -10.16
C TYR A 85 -3.97 3.09 -9.21
N VAL A 86 -3.68 2.92 -7.90
CA VAL A 86 -3.64 4.04 -6.95
C VAL A 86 -2.64 5.09 -7.41
N LEU A 87 -1.40 4.69 -7.75
CA LEU A 87 -0.36 5.59 -8.23
C LEU A 87 -0.76 6.30 -9.53
N ALA A 88 -1.49 5.63 -10.42
CA ALA A 88 -2.02 6.18 -11.64
C ALA A 88 -3.28 7.05 -11.44
N GLY A 89 -3.77 7.20 -10.20
CA GLY A 89 -4.98 7.96 -9.88
C GLY A 89 -6.29 7.28 -10.29
N ARG A 90 -6.23 6.01 -10.69
CA ARG A 90 -7.36 5.21 -11.18
C ARG A 90 -8.03 4.48 -10.01
N PHE A 91 -8.82 5.21 -9.23
CA PHE A 91 -9.41 4.69 -7.98
C PHE A 91 -10.50 3.62 -8.18
N ALA A 92 -11.30 3.69 -9.25
CA ALA A 92 -12.28 2.63 -9.54
C ALA A 92 -11.55 1.32 -9.90
N SER A 93 -10.52 1.40 -10.76
CA SER A 93 -9.68 0.25 -11.11
C SER A 93 -8.94 -0.32 -9.89
N ALA A 94 -8.40 0.56 -9.03
CA ALA A 94 -7.68 0.19 -7.82
C ALA A 94 -8.57 -0.56 -6.84
N GLN A 95 -9.81 -0.10 -6.62
CA GLN A 95 -10.75 -0.76 -5.72
C GLN A 95 -10.95 -2.22 -6.11
N THR A 96 -11.25 -2.48 -7.39
CA THR A 96 -11.46 -3.86 -7.87
C THR A 96 -10.21 -4.71 -7.62
N ALA A 97 -9.01 -4.21 -7.93
CA ALA A 97 -7.79 -5.01 -7.82
C ALA A 97 -7.40 -5.31 -6.36
N LEU A 98 -7.57 -4.32 -5.47
CA LEU A 98 -7.31 -4.49 -4.05
C LEU A 98 -8.36 -5.40 -3.39
N SER A 99 -9.64 -5.27 -3.78
CA SER A 99 -10.71 -6.15 -3.32
C SER A 99 -10.49 -7.60 -3.76
N ASP A 100 -10.08 -7.81 -5.02
CA ASP A 100 -9.72 -9.13 -5.53
C ASP A 100 -8.53 -9.71 -4.75
N ALA A 101 -7.49 -8.90 -4.49
CA ALA A 101 -6.32 -9.34 -3.73
C ALA A 101 -6.72 -9.86 -2.34
N ILE A 102 -7.57 -9.12 -1.62
CA ILE A 102 -8.07 -9.52 -0.29
C ILE A 102 -8.92 -10.79 -0.40
N SER A 103 -9.78 -10.89 -1.41
CA SER A 103 -10.63 -12.07 -1.66
C SER A 103 -9.81 -13.33 -1.98
N LEU A 104 -8.63 -13.15 -2.58
CA LEU A 104 -7.67 -14.22 -2.88
C LEU A 104 -6.73 -14.53 -1.69
N GLY A 105 -6.95 -13.91 -0.52
CA GLY A 105 -6.24 -14.19 0.71
C GLY A 105 -5.11 -13.23 1.06
N ASN A 106 -4.98 -12.07 0.39
CA ASN A 106 -4.06 -11.03 0.84
C ASN A 106 -4.57 -10.43 2.17
N THR A 107 -3.76 -10.54 3.22
CA THR A 107 -4.07 -10.01 4.55
C THR A 107 -3.15 -8.84 4.94
N ASP A 108 -2.52 -8.19 3.97
CA ASP A 108 -1.58 -7.10 4.26
C ASP A 108 -2.37 -5.87 4.72
N ALA A 109 -2.01 -5.35 5.91
CA ALA A 109 -2.65 -4.16 6.48
C ALA A 109 -2.61 -2.96 5.51
N SER A 110 -1.53 -2.80 4.74
CA SER A 110 -1.38 -1.72 3.76
C SER A 110 -2.37 -1.84 2.60
N THR A 111 -2.71 -3.05 2.16
CA THR A 111 -3.72 -3.33 1.13
C THR A 111 -5.10 -2.95 1.64
N ILE A 112 -5.44 -3.37 2.87
CA ILE A 112 -6.72 -3.07 3.53
C ILE A 112 -6.90 -1.55 3.69
N VAL A 113 -5.89 -0.85 4.22
CA VAL A 113 -5.93 0.61 4.40
C VAL A 113 -5.99 1.32 3.05
N SER A 114 -5.25 0.86 2.05
CA SER A 114 -5.30 1.45 0.70
C SER A 114 -6.69 1.30 0.08
N LEU A 115 -7.35 0.13 0.23
CA LEU A 115 -8.71 -0.08 -0.26
C LEU A 115 -9.70 0.82 0.46
N ALA A 116 -9.62 0.93 1.79
CA ALA A 116 -10.47 1.82 2.57
C ALA A 116 -10.33 3.28 2.11
N LEU A 117 -9.10 3.78 1.94
CA LEU A 117 -8.86 5.14 1.44
C LEU A 117 -9.40 5.32 0.02
N VAL A 118 -9.21 4.34 -0.87
CA VAL A 118 -9.76 4.35 -2.23
C VAL A 118 -11.29 4.37 -2.22
N GLN A 119 -11.95 3.69 -1.28
CA GLN A 119 -13.40 3.75 -1.10
C GLN A 119 -13.85 5.13 -0.61
N VAL A 120 -13.13 5.72 0.35
CA VAL A 120 -13.36 7.11 0.80
C VAL A 120 -13.25 8.10 -0.36
N ALA A 121 -12.23 7.95 -1.22
CA ALA A 121 -12.04 8.82 -2.37
C ALA A 121 -13.15 8.71 -3.42
N GLN A 122 -13.90 7.60 -3.42
CA GLN A 122 -15.05 7.37 -4.28
C GLN A 122 -16.38 7.70 -3.60
N GLY A 123 -16.35 8.32 -2.42
CA GLY A 123 -17.55 8.67 -1.66
C GLY A 123 -18.20 7.51 -0.90
N ARG A 124 -17.57 6.33 -0.87
CA ARG A 124 -18.07 5.13 -0.18
C ARG A 124 -17.46 5.01 1.21
N ALA A 125 -17.75 5.98 2.05
CA ALA A 125 -17.21 6.05 3.41
C ALA A 125 -17.73 4.91 4.31
N ASP A 126 -18.98 4.49 4.14
CA ASP A 126 -19.57 3.35 4.89
C ASP A 126 -18.86 2.03 4.60
N ASP A 127 -18.57 1.74 3.33
CA ASP A 127 -17.82 0.55 2.93
C ASP A 127 -16.42 0.56 3.55
N ALA A 128 -15.75 1.72 3.53
CA ALA A 128 -14.42 1.90 4.11
C ALA A 128 -14.41 1.62 5.61
N ARG A 129 -15.39 2.15 6.36
CA ARG A 129 -15.51 1.89 7.80
C ARG A 129 -15.78 0.41 8.07
N SER A 130 -16.70 -0.19 7.32
CA SER A 130 -17.05 -1.61 7.47
C SER A 130 -15.84 -2.52 7.22
N LEU A 131 -15.06 -2.21 6.17
CA LEU A 131 -13.81 -2.92 5.85
C LEU A 131 -12.78 -2.77 6.99
N LEU A 132 -12.59 -1.56 7.50
CA LEU A 132 -11.63 -1.32 8.59
C LEU A 132 -12.03 -2.09 9.85
N VAL A 133 -13.29 -2.03 10.26
CA VAL A 133 -13.81 -2.75 11.43
C VAL A 133 -13.63 -4.26 11.28
N ALA A 134 -13.91 -4.82 10.10
CA ALA A 134 -13.71 -6.25 9.83
C ALA A 134 -12.24 -6.70 9.92
N HIS A 135 -11.29 -5.76 9.84
CA HIS A 135 -9.85 -6.01 9.88
C HIS A 135 -9.14 -5.27 11.02
N ALA A 136 -9.85 -4.88 12.08
CA ALA A 136 -9.31 -4.12 13.19
C ALA A 136 -8.12 -4.83 13.88
N ASP A 137 -8.13 -6.17 13.93
CA ASP A 137 -7.05 -6.97 14.53
C ASP A 137 -5.80 -7.07 13.64
N THR A 138 -5.94 -6.79 12.33
CA THR A 138 -4.85 -6.89 11.35
C THR A 138 -4.16 -5.55 11.12
N VAL A 139 -4.93 -4.45 11.14
CA VAL A 139 -4.42 -3.11 10.83
C VAL A 139 -3.77 -2.49 12.08
N PRO A 140 -2.52 -1.99 12.01
CA PRO A 140 -1.91 -1.28 13.12
C PRO A 140 -2.77 -0.11 13.63
N ALA A 141 -2.90 0.06 14.95
CA ALA A 141 -3.79 1.04 15.57
C ALA A 141 -3.62 2.47 15.01
N SER A 142 -2.38 2.90 14.76
CA SER A 142 -2.09 4.22 14.20
C SER A 142 -2.64 4.41 12.78
N ASP A 143 -2.62 3.36 11.96
CA ASP A 143 -3.12 3.40 10.58
C ASP A 143 -4.64 3.24 10.56
N TYR A 144 -5.17 2.34 11.40
CA TYR A 144 -6.61 2.17 11.60
C TYR A 144 -7.28 3.47 12.03
N GLY A 145 -6.76 4.13 13.06
CA GLY A 145 -7.36 5.36 13.58
C GLY A 145 -7.32 6.52 12.57
N LEU A 146 -6.23 6.64 11.80
CA LEU A 146 -6.18 7.63 10.73
C LEU A 146 -7.17 7.30 9.60
N ALA A 147 -7.25 6.03 9.19
CA ALA A 147 -8.17 5.59 8.14
C ALA A 147 -9.65 5.77 8.54
N MET A 148 -10.00 5.48 9.80
CA MET A 148 -11.35 5.75 10.35
C MET A 148 -11.68 7.24 10.33
N ALA A 149 -10.76 8.11 10.75
CA ALA A 149 -10.96 9.55 10.67
C ALA A 149 -11.14 10.03 9.23
N MET A 150 -10.34 9.49 8.30
CA MET A 150 -10.46 9.79 6.87
C MET A 150 -11.80 9.32 6.28
N ALA A 151 -12.30 8.19 6.75
CA ALA A 151 -13.60 7.64 6.42
C ALA A 151 -14.77 8.35 7.09
N GLY A 152 -14.55 9.52 7.69
CA GLY A 152 -15.62 10.36 8.25
C GLY A 152 -16.03 9.98 9.67
N ASP A 153 -15.28 9.12 10.35
CA ASP A 153 -15.42 8.86 11.79
C ASP A 153 -14.20 9.37 12.58
N PRO A 154 -14.05 10.70 12.71
CA PRO A 154 -12.95 11.28 13.47
C PRO A 154 -13.04 11.00 14.97
N ALA A 155 -14.23 10.67 15.50
CA ALA A 155 -14.40 10.35 16.92
C ALA A 155 -13.72 9.02 17.25
N GLU A 156 -13.98 7.98 16.46
CA GLU A 156 -13.31 6.69 16.60
C GLU A 156 -11.81 6.79 16.29
N GLY A 157 -11.45 7.55 15.26
CA GLY A 157 -10.05 7.81 14.92
C GLY A 157 -9.28 8.43 16.09
N VAL A 158 -9.85 9.46 16.73
CA VAL A 158 -9.30 10.07 17.94
C VAL A 158 -9.19 9.06 19.08
N ARG A 159 -10.24 8.27 19.34
CA ARG A 159 -10.25 7.28 20.43
C ARG A 159 -9.07 6.30 20.29
N ILE A 160 -8.89 5.72 19.10
CA ILE A 160 -7.81 4.76 18.85
C ILE A 160 -6.44 5.44 18.88
N LEU A 161 -6.30 6.61 18.27
CA LEU A 161 -5.03 7.31 18.20
C LEU A 161 -4.58 7.87 19.57
N SER A 162 -5.53 8.24 20.43
CA SER A 162 -5.25 8.64 21.81
C SER A 162 -4.68 7.48 22.63
N GLU A 163 -5.13 6.25 22.43
CA GLU A 163 -4.48 5.08 23.04
C GLU A 163 -3.10 4.82 22.39
N ALA A 164 -3.03 4.88 21.06
CA ALA A 164 -1.81 4.57 20.32
C ALA A 164 -0.62 5.49 20.65
N ILE A 165 -0.84 6.75 21.05
CA ILE A 165 0.25 7.65 21.45
C ILE A 165 0.92 7.28 22.78
N HIS A 166 0.30 6.44 23.60
CA HIS A 166 0.88 5.95 24.86
C HIS A 166 1.75 4.70 24.65
N ASP A 167 1.70 4.09 23.46
CA ASP A 167 2.56 2.95 23.14
C ASP A 167 4.04 3.39 23.07
N PRO A 168 4.99 2.62 23.63
CA PRO A 168 6.42 2.97 23.55
C PRO A 168 6.98 3.10 22.12
N SER A 169 6.31 2.50 21.13
CA SER A 169 6.64 2.62 19.71
C SER A 169 6.00 3.84 19.03
N ALA A 170 5.21 4.63 19.75
CA ALA A 170 4.56 5.83 19.21
C ALA A 170 5.60 6.82 18.69
N THR A 171 5.38 7.29 17.46
CA THR A 171 6.29 8.20 16.78
C THR A 171 5.68 9.59 16.65
N VAL A 172 6.48 10.53 16.13
CA VAL A 172 5.96 11.83 15.65
C VAL A 172 4.79 11.62 14.70
N ARG A 173 4.84 10.61 13.82
CA ARG A 173 3.75 10.29 12.88
C ARG A 173 2.45 9.95 13.62
N THR A 174 2.50 9.15 14.68
CA THR A 174 1.32 8.79 15.48
C THR A 174 0.66 10.02 16.11
N ARG A 175 1.47 10.95 16.64
CA ARG A 175 0.97 12.24 17.16
C ARG A 175 0.39 13.12 16.06
N GLN A 176 1.05 13.21 14.89
CA GLN A 176 0.53 13.97 13.76
C GLN A 176 -0.79 13.37 13.23
N ASN A 177 -0.92 12.05 13.20
CA ASN A 177 -2.18 11.37 12.85
C ASN A 177 -3.29 11.72 13.85
N LEU A 178 -3.01 11.67 15.16
CA LEU A 178 -3.97 12.08 16.19
C LEU A 178 -4.42 13.52 16.01
N ALA A 179 -3.47 14.42 15.77
CA ALA A 179 -3.80 15.82 15.54
C ALA A 179 -4.64 16.03 14.28
N TYR A 180 -4.37 15.27 13.22
CA TYR A 180 -5.17 15.34 12.01
C TYR A 180 -6.58 14.78 12.22
N ALA A 181 -6.73 13.70 12.99
CA ALA A 181 -8.04 13.19 13.39
C ALA A 181 -8.84 14.23 14.21
N TYR A 182 -8.17 14.94 15.13
CA TYR A 182 -8.79 16.10 15.82
C TYR A 182 -9.23 17.18 14.84
N ALA A 183 -8.40 17.52 13.85
CA ALA A 183 -8.72 18.53 12.85
C ALA A 183 -9.93 18.13 11.99
N LEU A 184 -10.01 16.87 11.55
CA LEU A 184 -11.16 16.34 10.81
C LEU A 184 -12.45 16.31 11.66
N GLY A 185 -12.32 16.17 12.98
CA GLY A 185 -13.44 16.30 13.93
C GLY A 185 -13.77 17.74 14.34
N GLY A 186 -13.15 18.76 13.73
CA GLY A 186 -13.35 20.17 14.08
C GLY A 186 -12.76 20.59 15.43
N ARG A 187 -11.97 19.72 16.09
CA ARG A 187 -11.31 19.98 17.37
C ARG A 187 -9.97 20.71 17.15
N TRP A 188 -10.04 21.91 16.59
CA TRP A 188 -8.88 22.70 16.16
C TRP A 188 -7.90 23.04 17.28
N LYS A 189 -8.41 23.27 18.50
CA LYS A 189 -7.58 23.56 19.67
C LYS A 189 -6.71 22.36 20.02
N ASP A 190 -7.30 21.17 20.09
CA ASP A 190 -6.60 19.93 20.43
C ASP A 190 -5.61 19.54 19.34
N ALA A 191 -6.02 19.67 18.07
CA ALA A 191 -5.14 19.48 16.93
C ALA A 191 -3.87 20.35 17.02
N ARG A 192 -4.03 21.65 17.33
CA ARG A 192 -2.89 22.58 17.49
C ARG A 192 -1.99 22.20 18.66
N MET A 193 -2.56 21.77 19.80
CA MET A 193 -1.78 21.34 20.96
C MET A 193 -0.91 20.13 20.64
N ILE A 194 -1.47 19.10 19.99
CA ILE A 194 -0.71 17.91 19.63
C ILE A 194 0.34 18.21 18.55
N VAL A 195 -0.03 18.97 17.50
CA VAL A 195 0.92 19.38 16.45
C VAL A 195 2.10 20.14 17.03
N GLY A 196 1.85 21.08 17.95
CA GLY A 196 2.87 21.93 18.57
C GLY A 196 3.89 21.19 19.44
N MET A 197 3.67 19.91 19.76
CA MET A 197 4.67 19.09 20.46
C MET A 197 5.90 18.80 19.58
N ASP A 198 5.72 18.73 18.27
CA ASP A 198 6.73 18.26 17.32
C ASP A 198 7.23 19.35 16.35
N MET A 199 6.67 20.56 16.41
CA MET A 199 7.05 21.65 15.50
C MET A 199 6.91 23.04 16.13
N ALA A 200 7.61 24.00 15.53
CA ALA A 200 7.53 25.40 15.92
C ALA A 200 6.11 25.95 15.75
N ALA A 201 5.72 26.91 16.59
CA ALA A 201 4.36 27.44 16.64
C ALA A 201 3.85 28.00 15.30
N LEU A 202 4.73 28.63 14.51
CA LEU A 202 4.38 29.16 13.18
C LEU A 202 4.04 28.02 12.19
N ASP A 203 4.86 26.97 12.17
CA ASP A 203 4.65 25.79 11.31
C ASP A 203 3.40 25.02 11.74
N ALA A 204 3.15 24.93 13.05
CA ALA A 204 1.93 24.34 13.59
C ALA A 204 0.68 25.09 13.10
N ASN A 205 0.68 26.42 13.20
CA ASN A 205 -0.44 27.25 12.73
C ASN A 205 -0.66 27.12 11.22
N LYS A 206 0.42 27.08 10.44
CA LYS A 206 0.35 26.83 9.00
C LYS A 206 -0.27 25.46 8.72
N ARG A 207 0.19 24.40 9.37
CA ARG A 207 -0.35 23.03 9.19
C ARG A 207 -1.83 22.94 9.55
N ILE A 208 -2.26 23.55 10.66
CA ILE A 208 -3.67 23.59 11.04
C ILE A 208 -4.51 24.34 10.00
N SER A 209 -4.01 25.46 9.48
CA SER A 209 -4.69 26.20 8.41
C SER A 209 -4.81 25.36 7.13
N ASP A 210 -3.77 24.62 6.79
CA ASP A 210 -3.71 23.74 5.62
C ASP A 210 -4.71 22.58 5.75
N TRP A 211 -4.84 22.00 6.94
CA TRP A 211 -5.85 20.97 7.22
C TRP A 211 -7.27 21.53 7.23
N ALA A 212 -7.49 22.73 7.78
CA ALA A 212 -8.80 23.37 7.80
C ALA A 212 -9.36 23.61 6.39
N GLN A 213 -8.50 23.99 5.43
CA GLN A 213 -8.88 24.14 4.02
C GLN A 213 -9.39 22.86 3.37
N MET A 214 -9.02 21.70 3.92
CA MET A 214 -9.30 20.38 3.35
C MET A 214 -10.27 19.56 4.21
N ALA A 215 -10.63 20.01 5.42
CA ALA A 215 -11.39 19.21 6.38
C ALA A 215 -12.85 18.97 5.98
N GLU A 216 -13.39 19.79 5.07
CA GLU A 216 -14.75 19.64 4.57
C GLU A 216 -15.00 18.23 4.02
N PRO A 217 -16.11 17.55 4.40
CA PRO A 217 -16.39 16.19 3.96
C PRO A 217 -16.43 16.03 2.43
N SER A 218 -16.93 17.03 1.70
CA SER A 218 -16.97 17.02 0.22
C SER A 218 -15.57 16.99 -0.43
N LEU A 219 -14.53 17.38 0.30
CA LEU A 219 -13.13 17.35 -0.16
C LEU A 219 -12.42 16.03 0.17
N ALA A 220 -13.14 15.02 0.67
CA ALA A 220 -12.56 13.70 0.97
C ALA A 220 -11.75 13.09 -0.19
N PRO A 221 -12.19 13.13 -1.47
CA PRO A 221 -11.38 12.64 -2.59
C PRO A 221 -10.04 13.36 -2.71
N MET A 222 -10.04 14.69 -2.59
CA MET A 222 -8.82 15.49 -2.68
C MET A 222 -7.90 15.25 -1.48
N ARG A 223 -8.45 15.09 -0.27
CA ARG A 223 -7.68 14.72 0.93
C ARG A 223 -6.99 13.38 0.77
N VAL A 224 -7.72 12.37 0.29
CA VAL A 224 -7.16 11.03 0.08
C VAL A 224 -6.08 11.06 -1.00
N ALA A 225 -6.33 11.72 -2.12
CA ALA A 225 -5.36 11.85 -3.20
C ALA A 225 -4.09 12.55 -2.71
N ALA A 226 -4.24 13.63 -1.93
CA ALA A 226 -3.12 14.35 -1.38
C ALA A 226 -2.36 13.53 -0.33
N LEU A 227 -3.08 12.81 0.55
CA LEU A 227 -2.49 11.84 1.49
C LEU A 227 -1.62 10.83 0.74
N MET A 228 -2.16 10.18 -0.30
CA MET A 228 -1.43 9.17 -1.09
C MET A 228 -0.39 9.77 -2.07
N GLY A 229 -0.35 11.09 -2.20
CA GLY A 229 0.57 11.80 -3.12
C GLY A 229 0.29 11.50 -4.59
N VAL A 230 -0.98 11.41 -4.96
CA VAL A 230 -1.44 11.10 -6.33
C VAL A 230 -2.43 12.15 -6.82
N THR A 231 -2.62 12.22 -8.12
CA THR A 231 -3.66 13.03 -8.76
C THR A 231 -4.79 12.13 -9.22
N ILE A 232 -6.05 12.53 -9.00
CA ILE A 232 -7.21 11.74 -9.41
C ILE A 232 -7.33 11.72 -10.93
N ASN A 233 -7.41 10.53 -11.51
CA ASN A 233 -7.71 10.36 -12.92
C ASN A 233 -9.23 10.21 -13.12
N ALA A 234 -9.90 11.28 -13.54
CA ALA A 234 -11.34 11.28 -13.77
C ALA A 234 -11.78 10.41 -14.97
N ALA A 235 -10.85 10.01 -15.85
CA ALA A 235 -11.12 9.14 -16.99
C ALA A 235 -10.97 7.65 -16.66
N ASP A 236 -10.95 7.29 -15.37
CA ASP A 236 -10.87 5.89 -14.95
C ASP A 236 -12.16 5.13 -15.30
N ALA A 237 -12.09 4.33 -16.36
CA ALA A 237 -13.20 3.48 -16.82
C ALA A 237 -13.31 2.14 -16.06
N GLY A 238 -12.47 1.94 -15.03
CA GLY A 238 -12.33 0.65 -14.35
C GLY A 238 -11.33 -0.28 -15.03
N GLN A 239 -11.27 -1.53 -14.57
CA GLN A 239 -10.29 -2.49 -15.08
C GLN A 239 -10.62 -2.96 -16.49
N PRO A 240 -9.59 -3.32 -17.29
CA PRO A 240 -9.81 -4.04 -18.53
C PRO A 240 -10.66 -5.29 -18.33
N VAL A 241 -11.69 -5.46 -19.16
CA VAL A 241 -12.65 -6.58 -19.08
C VAL A 241 -11.94 -7.95 -19.10
N SER A 242 -10.81 -8.07 -19.80
CA SER A 242 -10.00 -9.29 -19.84
C SER A 242 -9.43 -9.70 -18.47
N LEU A 243 -9.14 -8.75 -17.58
CA LEU A 243 -8.64 -9.04 -16.23
C LEU A 243 -9.78 -9.32 -15.24
N ALA A 244 -10.96 -8.76 -15.51
CA ALA A 244 -12.18 -8.97 -14.71
C ALA A 244 -12.83 -10.34 -14.99
N LEU A 245 -12.80 -10.82 -16.24
CA LEU A 245 -13.40 -12.10 -16.64
C LEU A 245 -12.47 -13.31 -16.48
N ALA A 246 -11.28 -13.14 -15.91
CA ALA A 246 -10.33 -14.23 -15.81
C ALA A 246 -10.96 -15.39 -15.02
N PRO A 247 -11.06 -16.60 -15.61
CA PRO A 247 -11.90 -17.65 -15.07
C PRO A 247 -11.45 -18.00 -13.64
N ALA A 248 -12.42 -17.99 -12.71
CA ALA A 248 -12.31 -18.84 -11.53
C ALA A 248 -12.03 -20.25 -12.04
N ALA A 249 -11.07 -20.95 -11.43
CA ALA A 249 -10.54 -22.23 -11.90
C ALA A 249 -11.61 -23.08 -12.59
N ALA A 250 -11.34 -23.48 -13.83
CA ALA A 250 -12.23 -24.27 -14.69
C ALA A 250 -12.45 -25.72 -14.20
N ASP A 251 -12.27 -25.97 -12.89
CA ASP A 251 -12.40 -27.28 -12.25
C ASP A 251 -13.66 -27.42 -11.38
N ALA A 252 -14.48 -26.37 -11.26
CA ALA A 252 -15.85 -26.55 -10.81
C ALA A 252 -16.72 -26.79 -12.05
N PRO A 253 -17.33 -27.98 -12.23
CA PRO A 253 -18.34 -28.14 -13.28
C PRO A 253 -19.45 -27.14 -12.98
N VAL A 254 -19.53 -26.10 -13.80
CA VAL A 254 -20.70 -25.22 -13.84
C VAL A 254 -21.85 -26.13 -14.27
N GLN A 255 -22.63 -26.60 -13.30
CA GLN A 255 -23.94 -27.16 -13.59
C GLN A 255 -24.74 -26.00 -14.18
N MET A 256 -24.82 -25.99 -15.52
CA MET A 256 -25.85 -25.24 -16.23
C MET A 256 -27.17 -25.61 -15.55
N ALA A 257 -27.84 -24.61 -14.99
CA ALA A 257 -29.13 -24.81 -14.37
C ALA A 257 -30.04 -25.55 -15.35
N GLU A 258 -30.39 -26.78 -15.00
CA GLU A 258 -31.37 -27.56 -15.71
C GLU A 258 -32.67 -26.77 -15.71
N ALA A 259 -33.27 -26.60 -16.89
CA ALA A 259 -34.53 -25.89 -17.03
C ALA A 259 -35.53 -26.50 -16.04
N ALA A 260 -36.01 -25.68 -15.12
CA ALA A 260 -37.01 -26.09 -14.15
C ALA A 260 -38.23 -26.69 -14.90
N PRO A 261 -38.72 -27.88 -14.51
CA PRO A 261 -39.93 -28.41 -15.10
C PRO A 261 -41.10 -27.45 -14.83
N GLU A 262 -41.94 -27.32 -15.86
CA GLU A 262 -43.16 -26.53 -15.91
C GLU A 262 -43.95 -26.58 -14.59
N ALA A 263 -44.28 -25.39 -14.09
CA ALA A 263 -45.08 -25.23 -12.89
C ALA A 263 -46.47 -25.86 -13.09
N VAL A 264 -46.81 -26.81 -12.23
CA VAL A 264 -48.17 -27.34 -12.08
C VAL A 264 -49.09 -26.19 -11.65
N PRO A 265 -50.25 -25.98 -12.28
CA PRO A 265 -51.15 -24.90 -11.89
C PRO A 265 -51.77 -25.20 -10.52
N VAL A 266 -51.59 -24.26 -9.59
CA VAL A 266 -52.23 -24.25 -8.26
C VAL A 266 -53.72 -23.89 -8.43
N PRO A 267 -54.66 -24.54 -7.73
CA PRO A 267 -56.09 -24.19 -7.83
C PRO A 267 -56.37 -22.81 -7.23
N ALA A 268 -57.33 -22.12 -7.84
CA ALA A 268 -57.79 -20.79 -7.49
C ALA A 268 -58.26 -20.70 -6.02
N ALA A 269 -57.76 -19.69 -5.30
CA ALA A 269 -58.31 -19.23 -4.03
C ALA A 269 -59.41 -18.18 -4.29
N GLU A 270 -60.51 -18.32 -3.56
CA GLU A 270 -61.70 -17.46 -3.59
C GLU A 270 -61.41 -15.99 -3.18
N PRO A 271 -62.22 -15.02 -3.65
CA PRO A 271 -61.95 -13.61 -3.45
C PRO A 271 -62.28 -13.12 -2.03
N ALA A 272 -61.29 -12.50 -1.38
CA ALA A 272 -61.48 -11.72 -0.17
C ALA A 272 -62.05 -10.31 -0.49
N VAL A 273 -63.02 -9.92 0.32
CA VAL A 273 -63.75 -8.64 0.39
C VAL A 273 -62.89 -7.37 0.22
N PRO A 274 -63.43 -6.30 -0.41
CA PRO A 274 -62.68 -5.07 -0.66
C PRO A 274 -62.59 -4.19 0.60
N VAL A 275 -61.36 -3.79 0.94
CA VAL A 275 -61.10 -2.74 1.94
C VAL A 275 -61.14 -1.37 1.24
N GLN A 276 -62.00 -0.49 1.71
CA GLN A 276 -62.12 0.91 1.26
C GLN A 276 -60.85 1.70 1.54
N MET A 277 -60.29 2.33 0.50
CA MET A 277 -59.27 3.36 0.63
C MET A 277 -59.92 4.69 1.03
N VAL A 278 -59.56 5.22 2.19
CA VAL A 278 -59.89 6.58 2.62
C VAL A 278 -58.90 7.54 1.98
N GLN A 279 -59.42 8.51 1.24
CA GLN A 279 -58.69 9.54 0.52
C GLN A 279 -58.19 10.62 1.50
N ALA A 280 -56.88 10.75 1.66
CA ALA A 280 -56.28 11.84 2.43
C ALA A 280 -55.80 12.95 1.47
N ALA A 281 -56.26 14.17 1.77
CA ALA A 281 -56.14 15.37 0.96
C ALA A 281 -54.69 15.85 0.74
N SER A 282 -54.46 16.37 -0.46
CA SER A 282 -53.24 17.06 -0.89
C SER A 282 -53.11 18.42 -0.19
N VAL A 283 -52.02 18.61 0.56
CA VAL A 283 -51.62 19.91 1.11
C VAL A 283 -50.70 20.61 0.12
N SER A 284 -51.11 21.80 -0.30
CA SER A 284 -50.39 22.71 -1.20
C SER A 284 -49.14 23.29 -0.53
N GLN A 285 -47.99 23.24 -1.21
CA GLN A 285 -46.77 23.95 -0.81
C GLN A 285 -46.76 25.38 -1.37
N PRO A 286 -46.30 26.40 -0.63
CA PRO A 286 -46.12 27.75 -1.14
C PRO A 286 -44.82 27.86 -1.96
N SER A 287 -44.92 28.48 -3.13
CA SER A 287 -43.80 28.82 -3.99
C SER A 287 -43.06 30.06 -3.46
N VAL A 288 -41.73 29.97 -3.37
CA VAL A 288 -40.87 31.11 -3.06
C VAL A 288 -40.07 31.46 -4.31
N ALA A 289 -40.14 32.73 -4.70
CA ALA A 289 -39.60 33.29 -5.94
C ALA A 289 -38.07 33.20 -6.04
N ALA A 290 -37.59 32.95 -7.26
CA ALA A 290 -36.18 32.91 -7.60
C ALA A 290 -35.53 34.30 -7.57
N ALA A 291 -34.44 34.45 -6.81
CA ALA A 291 -33.52 35.58 -6.88
C ALA A 291 -32.45 35.34 -7.97
N PRO A 292 -31.91 36.38 -8.61
CA PRO A 292 -31.05 36.24 -9.78
C PRO A 292 -29.66 35.68 -9.43
N ILE A 293 -29.24 34.67 -10.19
CA ILE A 293 -27.91 34.05 -10.10
C ILE A 293 -26.89 34.97 -10.77
N ILE A 294 -25.99 35.57 -9.98
CA ILE A 294 -24.77 36.21 -10.50
C ILE A 294 -23.85 35.09 -11.00
N LYS A 295 -23.61 35.04 -12.32
CA LYS A 295 -22.61 34.16 -12.94
C LYS A 295 -21.20 34.60 -12.54
N ALA A 296 -20.59 33.91 -11.57
CA ALA A 296 -19.15 34.01 -11.32
C ALA A 296 -18.40 33.10 -12.29
N SER A 297 -17.60 33.71 -13.17
CA SER A 297 -16.72 33.02 -14.11
C SER A 297 -15.55 32.41 -13.33
N ALA A 298 -15.55 31.08 -13.17
CA ALA A 298 -14.47 30.36 -12.49
C ALA A 298 -13.27 30.21 -13.43
N LYS A 299 -12.23 31.02 -13.20
CA LYS A 299 -10.88 30.73 -13.73
C LYS A 299 -10.32 29.49 -13.00
N PRO A 300 -9.59 28.60 -13.69
CA PRO A 300 -9.05 27.40 -13.05
C PRO A 300 -7.97 27.78 -12.03
N VAL A 301 -8.24 27.51 -10.75
CA VAL A 301 -7.24 27.57 -9.68
C VAL A 301 -6.41 26.29 -9.75
N ARG A 302 -5.12 26.42 -10.09
CA ARG A 302 -4.15 25.33 -9.93
C ARG A 302 -3.82 25.19 -8.46
N VAL A 303 -4.31 24.14 -7.82
CA VAL A 303 -3.88 23.75 -6.46
C VAL A 303 -2.49 23.13 -6.56
N ALA A 304 -1.51 23.78 -5.94
CA ALA A 304 -0.14 23.26 -5.84
C ALA A 304 -0.12 22.01 -4.95
N ALA A 305 0.69 21.01 -5.32
CA ALA A 305 0.93 19.81 -4.53
C ALA A 305 1.49 20.17 -3.14
N ARG A 306 0.95 19.54 -2.08
CA ARG A 306 1.39 19.75 -0.69
C ARG A 306 1.69 18.40 -0.07
N ASP A 307 2.83 18.33 0.62
CA ASP A 307 3.38 17.10 1.17
C ASP A 307 2.55 16.58 2.34
N PHE A 308 1.79 15.53 2.08
CA PHE A 308 1.40 14.58 3.11
C PHE A 308 2.51 13.54 3.23
N ILE A 309 2.93 13.24 4.45
CA ILE A 309 4.01 12.27 4.70
C ILE A 309 3.45 10.86 4.46
N VAL A 310 3.40 10.43 3.20
CA VAL A 310 3.36 9.01 2.85
C VAL A 310 4.77 8.57 2.54
N GLU A 311 5.24 7.56 3.27
CA GLU A 311 6.54 6.98 3.02
C GLU A 311 6.43 6.02 1.84
N ASP A 312 6.89 6.49 0.70
CA ASP A 312 7.35 5.61 -0.36
C ASP A 312 8.57 4.85 0.14
N HIS A 313 8.46 3.53 0.21
CA HIS A 313 9.51 2.65 0.69
C HIS A 313 10.61 2.39 -0.35
N ASN A 314 10.61 3.03 -1.51
CA ASN A 314 11.67 2.83 -2.50
C ASN A 314 12.06 4.10 -3.26
N ALA A 315 13.18 4.73 -2.86
CA ALA A 315 13.92 5.65 -3.73
C ALA A 315 15.40 5.19 -3.85
N PRO A 316 15.92 4.91 -5.06
CA PRO A 316 17.28 4.41 -5.26
C PRO A 316 18.29 5.56 -5.40
N LYS A 317 19.50 5.41 -4.85
CA LYS A 317 20.64 6.29 -5.17
C LYS A 317 21.67 5.57 -6.06
N GLY A 318 21.77 6.06 -7.30
CA GLY A 318 22.99 6.25 -8.10
C GLY A 318 23.89 5.04 -8.41
N ARG A 319 23.85 4.55 -9.65
CA ARG A 319 24.87 3.66 -10.23
C ARG A 319 26.11 4.46 -10.65
N ALA A 320 27.29 4.00 -10.22
CA ALA A 320 28.55 4.18 -10.94
C ALA A 320 28.93 2.86 -11.62
N LYS A 321 29.32 2.92 -12.89
CA LYS A 321 29.85 1.79 -13.68
C LYS A 321 31.35 1.67 -13.43
N THR A 322 31.85 0.46 -13.21
CA THR A 322 33.21 0.05 -13.60
C THR A 322 33.25 -1.44 -13.93
N SER A 323 34.26 -1.78 -14.72
CA SER A 323 34.35 -2.84 -15.71
C SER A 323 34.68 -4.24 -15.18
N SER A 324 34.44 -5.19 -16.09
CA SER A 324 34.81 -6.61 -16.12
C SER A 324 36.23 -6.96 -15.66
N ALA A 325 36.34 -8.10 -14.97
CA ALA A 325 37.40 -9.09 -15.19
C ALA A 325 36.82 -10.49 -14.94
N GLN A 326 36.92 -11.34 -15.95
CA GLN A 326 36.55 -12.76 -15.92
C GLN A 326 37.65 -13.57 -15.24
N TYR A 327 37.27 -14.49 -14.35
CA TYR A 327 38.02 -15.73 -14.11
C TYR A 327 37.01 -16.86 -13.86
N ALA A 328 37.02 -17.86 -14.74
CA ALA A 328 36.55 -19.21 -14.45
C ALA A 328 37.56 -19.85 -13.46
N VAL A 329 37.28 -20.83 -12.61
CA VAL A 329 36.70 -22.16 -12.86
C VAL A 329 36.26 -22.77 -11.50
N ALA A 330 35.39 -23.78 -11.59
CA ALA A 330 35.11 -24.88 -10.64
C ALA A 330 33.87 -24.73 -9.75
N ALA A 331 32.81 -25.39 -10.18
CA ALA A 331 31.64 -25.68 -9.38
C ALA A 331 31.93 -26.82 -8.39
N PRO A 332 31.54 -26.67 -7.11
CA PRO A 332 31.18 -27.80 -6.28
C PRO A 332 29.67 -27.81 -6.03
N VAL A 333 29.11 -28.98 -6.29
CA VAL A 333 27.79 -29.52 -5.92
C VAL A 333 27.13 -28.78 -4.76
N ALA A 334 25.94 -28.24 -5.00
CA ALA A 334 25.08 -27.62 -4.00
C ALA A 334 24.66 -28.67 -2.95
N ARG A 335 25.47 -28.83 -1.90
CA ARG A 335 24.94 -29.16 -0.59
C ARG A 335 24.32 -27.87 -0.07
N MET A 336 23.00 -27.85 0.09
CA MET A 336 22.30 -26.97 1.01
C MET A 336 22.89 -27.22 2.41
N GLN A 337 24.05 -26.62 2.70
CA GLN A 337 24.50 -26.45 4.07
C GLN A 337 23.57 -25.39 4.64
N GLN A 338 22.61 -25.82 5.45
CA GLN A 338 21.99 -24.95 6.44
C GLN A 338 23.13 -24.16 7.07
N ALA A 339 23.14 -22.84 6.88
CA ALA A 339 24.15 -21.97 7.45
C ALA A 339 24.16 -22.26 8.96
N ALA A 340 25.22 -22.92 9.44
CA ALA A 340 25.40 -23.17 10.85
C ALA A 340 25.43 -21.81 11.53
N PHE A 341 24.34 -21.46 12.21
CA PHE A 341 24.18 -20.17 12.84
C PHE A 341 25.23 -20.03 13.96
N ILE A 342 26.11 -19.05 13.81
CA ILE A 342 27.17 -18.76 14.78
C ILE A 342 26.52 -18.30 16.09
N LYS A 343 26.96 -18.88 17.20
CA LYS A 343 26.58 -18.50 18.56
C LYS A 343 27.70 -17.67 19.20
N PRO A 344 27.40 -16.76 20.13
CA PRO A 344 28.43 -16.04 20.88
C PRO A 344 29.24 -17.02 21.74
N VAL A 345 30.56 -16.83 21.75
CA VAL A 345 31.48 -17.60 22.60
C VAL A 345 31.39 -17.07 24.02
N ALA A 346 31.15 -17.97 24.99
CA ALA A 346 30.96 -17.59 26.39
C ALA A 346 32.27 -17.14 27.07
N ASN A 347 33.40 -17.77 26.73
CA ASN A 347 34.72 -17.51 27.30
C ASN A 347 35.78 -17.40 26.20
N GLY A 348 36.70 -16.44 26.30
CA GLY A 348 37.79 -16.28 25.32
C GLY A 348 37.38 -15.67 23.97
N ALA A 349 36.31 -14.86 23.95
CA ALA A 349 35.94 -14.12 22.76
C ALA A 349 37.08 -13.19 22.30
N SER A 350 37.33 -13.16 20.99
CA SER A 350 38.32 -12.29 20.37
C SER A 350 37.89 -10.82 20.39
N ASN A 351 38.84 -9.92 20.13
CA ASN A 351 38.60 -8.47 20.03
C ASN A 351 37.84 -8.06 18.76
N TRP A 352 37.44 -8.99 17.91
CA TRP A 352 36.71 -8.71 16.68
C TRP A 352 35.23 -8.45 16.96
N VAL A 353 34.71 -7.39 16.36
CA VAL A 353 33.30 -6.99 16.44
C VAL A 353 32.72 -6.80 15.05
N VAL A 354 31.41 -7.03 14.94
CA VAL A 354 30.66 -6.71 13.73
C VAL A 354 29.94 -5.39 13.97
N GLN A 355 30.38 -4.33 13.32
CA GLN A 355 29.73 -3.02 13.37
C GLN A 355 28.49 -3.04 12.48
N LEU A 356 27.34 -2.72 13.06
CA LEU A 356 26.03 -2.68 12.40
C LEU A 356 25.69 -1.27 11.90
N GLY A 357 26.21 -0.23 12.56
CA GLY A 357 25.94 1.15 12.16
C GLY A 357 26.67 2.20 13.00
N ALA A 358 26.50 3.45 12.62
CA ALA A 358 26.89 4.64 13.37
C ALA A 358 25.76 5.67 13.25
N TYR A 359 25.31 6.18 14.39
CA TYR A 359 24.10 7.00 14.49
C TYR A 359 24.39 8.30 15.22
N ASP A 360 23.53 9.30 15.04
CA ASP A 360 23.75 10.64 15.57
C ASP A 360 23.68 10.71 17.11
N ASN A 361 22.99 9.77 17.75
CA ASN A 361 22.91 9.67 19.22
C ASN A 361 22.71 8.22 19.70
N ALA A 362 22.88 8.01 21.01
CA ALA A 362 22.75 6.70 21.65
C ALA A 362 21.31 6.13 21.61
N ALA A 363 20.28 6.98 21.63
CA ALA A 363 18.88 6.55 21.61
C ALA A 363 18.50 5.91 20.26
N ILE A 364 18.91 6.54 19.14
CA ILE A 364 18.73 5.98 17.79
C ILE A 364 19.50 4.66 17.66
N ALA A 365 20.73 4.59 18.17
CA ALA A 365 21.51 3.35 18.15
C ALA A 365 20.79 2.20 18.90
N LYS A 366 20.16 2.50 20.05
CA LYS A 366 19.38 1.53 20.83
C LYS A 366 18.12 1.08 20.12
N GLU A 367 17.36 2.01 19.54
CA GLU A 367 16.15 1.71 18.77
C GLU A 367 16.48 0.80 17.57
N LYS A 368 17.54 1.14 16.82
CA LYS A 368 17.98 0.34 15.67
C LYS A 368 18.45 -1.05 16.08
N TRP A 369 19.13 -1.19 17.23
CA TRP A 369 19.42 -2.50 17.81
C TRP A 369 18.16 -3.29 18.13
N GLN A 370 17.20 -2.69 18.83
CA GLN A 370 15.96 -3.38 19.24
C GLN A 370 15.17 -3.88 18.02
N GLY A 371 15.08 -3.08 16.94
CA GLY A 371 14.47 -3.49 15.69
C GLY A 371 15.21 -4.65 15.00
N MET A 372 16.55 -4.60 14.97
CA MET A 372 17.37 -5.69 14.39
C MET A 372 17.26 -6.98 15.22
N ALA A 373 17.33 -6.88 16.54
CA ALA A 373 17.27 -8.00 17.46
C ALA A 373 15.85 -8.60 17.56
N GLY A 374 14.80 -7.79 17.43
CA GLY A 374 13.41 -8.28 17.41
C GLY A 374 13.07 -9.09 16.16
N ARG A 375 13.73 -8.81 15.03
CA ARG A 375 13.55 -9.55 13.77
C ARG A 375 14.42 -10.80 13.65
N SER A 376 15.43 -10.95 14.52
CA SER A 376 16.37 -12.06 14.49
C SER A 376 16.78 -12.46 15.90
N SER A 377 16.18 -13.54 16.40
CA SER A 377 16.53 -14.14 17.70
C SER A 377 18.00 -14.56 17.74
N THR A 378 18.57 -14.96 16.60
CA THR A 378 19.99 -15.29 16.48
C THR A 378 20.87 -14.06 16.68
N LEU A 379 20.49 -12.91 16.11
CA LEU A 379 21.22 -11.66 16.31
C LEU A 379 21.07 -11.16 17.76
N ALA A 380 19.88 -11.30 18.34
CA ALA A 380 19.58 -10.93 19.72
C ALA A 380 20.44 -11.69 20.76
N ALA A 381 20.97 -12.86 20.40
CA ALA A 381 21.83 -13.64 21.30
C ALA A 381 23.21 -13.00 21.51
N PHE A 382 23.68 -12.14 20.60
CA PHE A 382 25.01 -11.55 20.69
C PHE A 382 25.06 -10.35 21.66
N PRO A 383 26.13 -10.22 22.47
CA PRO A 383 26.38 -9.03 23.26
C PRO A 383 26.53 -7.77 22.39
N VAL A 384 25.91 -6.67 22.83
CA VAL A 384 25.98 -5.37 22.15
C VAL A 384 27.07 -4.49 22.75
N LEU A 385 27.81 -3.82 21.88
CA LEU A 385 28.75 -2.77 22.24
C LEU A 385 28.35 -1.46 21.57
N THR A 386 28.38 -0.39 22.36
CA THR A 386 28.31 0.98 21.84
C THR A 386 29.63 1.70 22.10
N SER A 387 30.11 2.43 21.09
CA SER A 387 31.31 3.26 21.21
C SER A 387 31.10 4.57 20.47
N GLN A 388 31.67 5.67 20.95
CA GLN A 388 31.63 6.94 20.23
C GLN A 388 32.78 7.03 19.23
N ALA A 389 32.55 7.73 18.11
CA ALA A 389 33.59 8.06 17.16
C ALA A 389 33.31 9.39 16.48
N THR A 390 34.34 10.20 16.32
CA THR A 390 34.25 11.48 15.64
C THR A 390 34.67 11.31 14.18
N VAL A 391 33.81 11.73 13.24
CA VAL A 391 34.10 11.74 11.80
C VAL A 391 33.83 13.14 11.28
N ASN A 392 34.85 13.79 10.70
CA ASN A 392 34.77 15.18 10.22
C ASN A 392 34.24 16.17 11.28
N GLY A 393 34.71 16.03 12.52
CA GLY A 393 34.31 16.91 13.63
C GLY A 393 32.93 16.65 14.23
N LYS A 394 32.15 15.69 13.70
CA LYS A 394 30.84 15.29 14.26
C LYS A 394 30.97 13.96 15.02
N ALA A 395 30.41 13.92 16.23
CA ALA A 395 30.40 12.72 17.08
C ALA A 395 29.25 11.80 16.67
N TYR A 396 29.55 10.52 16.47
CA TYR A 396 28.58 9.47 16.18
C TYR A 396 28.67 8.34 17.20
N HIS A 397 27.53 7.73 17.51
CA HIS A 397 27.41 6.55 18.34
C HIS A 397 27.39 5.29 17.47
N ARG A 398 28.49 4.54 17.49
CA ARG A 398 28.65 3.27 16.77
C ARG A 398 27.96 2.15 17.54
N LEU A 399 27.24 1.32 16.80
CA LEU A 399 26.60 0.11 17.27
C LEU A 399 27.32 -1.11 16.70
N ALA A 400 27.73 -2.03 17.56
CA ALA A 400 28.38 -3.28 17.15
C ALA A 400 27.92 -4.45 18.03
N ILE A 401 28.14 -5.67 17.54
CA ILE A 401 28.03 -6.90 18.32
C ILE A 401 29.40 -7.55 18.51
N SER A 402 29.60 -8.21 19.65
CA SER A 402 30.83 -8.93 19.99
C SER A 402 30.53 -10.40 20.37
N GLY A 403 31.54 -11.13 20.84
CA GLY A 403 31.41 -12.53 21.23
C GLY A 403 31.85 -13.52 20.15
N PHE A 404 32.70 -13.10 19.21
CA PHE A 404 33.22 -13.96 18.15
C PHE A 404 34.54 -14.62 18.57
N GLY A 405 34.70 -15.92 18.30
CA GLY A 405 35.94 -16.64 18.59
C GLY A 405 37.11 -16.20 17.72
N SER A 406 36.82 -15.77 16.48
CA SER A 406 37.82 -15.30 15.52
C SER A 406 37.27 -14.21 14.58
N ARG A 407 38.18 -13.57 13.83
CA ARG A 407 37.81 -12.68 12.71
C ARG A 407 36.97 -13.39 11.65
N ALA A 408 37.25 -14.67 11.40
CA ALA A 408 36.52 -15.47 10.40
C ALA A 408 35.05 -15.65 10.81
N ASP A 409 34.79 -15.88 12.10
CA ASP A 409 33.43 -16.01 12.64
C ASP A 409 32.65 -14.70 12.52
N ALA A 410 33.30 -13.57 12.84
CA ALA A 410 32.71 -12.24 12.65
C ALA A 410 32.38 -11.97 11.16
N MET A 411 33.23 -12.41 10.23
CA MET A 411 33.01 -12.26 8.78
C MET A 411 31.84 -13.13 8.28
N VAL A 412 31.68 -14.35 8.79
CA VAL A 412 30.53 -15.21 8.48
C VAL A 412 29.23 -14.60 9.02
N ALA A 413 29.25 -14.10 10.26
CA ALA A 413 28.10 -13.42 10.85
C ALA A 413 27.70 -12.17 10.04
N CYS A 414 28.67 -11.35 9.64
CA CYS A 414 28.40 -10.18 8.80
C CYS A 414 27.88 -10.56 7.41
N ARG A 415 28.38 -11.62 6.76
CA ARG A 415 27.81 -12.11 5.50
C ARG A 415 26.35 -12.54 5.65
N THR A 416 26.01 -13.18 6.76
CA THR A 416 24.64 -13.60 7.08
C THR A 416 23.72 -12.39 7.25
N ILE A 417 24.18 -11.36 7.97
CA ILE A 417 23.45 -10.10 8.15
C ILE A 417 23.22 -9.41 6.79
N ARG A 418 24.24 -9.36 5.92
CA ARG A 418 24.12 -8.79 4.56
C ARG A 418 23.16 -9.56 3.67
N ALA A 419 23.13 -10.89 3.79
CA ALA A 419 22.17 -11.74 3.07
C ALA A 419 20.71 -11.46 3.48
N GLN A 420 20.50 -10.98 4.70
CA GLN A 420 19.19 -10.53 5.22
C GLN A 420 18.97 -9.01 5.01
N HIS A 421 19.64 -8.43 4.00
CA HIS A 421 19.59 -7.00 3.67
C HIS A 421 20.11 -6.04 4.76
N GLY A 422 20.82 -6.55 5.77
CA GLY A 422 21.47 -5.73 6.80
C GLY A 422 22.79 -5.12 6.33
N GLN A 423 23.19 -4.01 6.96
CA GLN A 423 24.51 -3.40 6.74
C GLN A 423 25.44 -3.79 7.88
N CYS A 424 26.65 -4.22 7.55
CA CYS A 424 27.68 -4.48 8.55
C CYS A 424 29.09 -4.46 7.96
N PHE A 425 30.08 -4.28 8.81
CA PHE A 425 31.47 -4.59 8.51
C PHE A 425 32.20 -5.07 9.77
N VAL A 426 33.30 -5.80 9.57
CA VAL A 426 34.10 -6.37 10.67
C VAL A 426 35.27 -5.45 10.99
N ARG A 427 35.48 -5.19 12.28
CA ARG A 427 36.63 -4.42 12.79
C ARG A 427 37.05 -4.91 14.16
N GLU A 428 38.18 -4.41 14.65
CA GLU A 428 38.57 -4.59 16.05
C GLU A 428 37.78 -3.64 16.97
N GLY A 429 37.58 -4.07 18.22
CA GLY A 429 36.92 -3.28 19.27
C GLY A 429 37.62 -1.93 19.51
N ALA A 430 36.86 -0.88 19.78
CA ALA A 430 37.43 0.44 20.03
C ALA A 430 37.88 0.56 21.49
N ALA A 431 39.02 1.21 21.75
CA ALA A 431 39.44 1.56 23.10
C ALA A 431 38.36 2.46 23.75
N GLY A 432 37.76 2.00 24.85
CA GLY A 432 36.64 2.67 25.52
C GLY A 432 35.23 2.22 25.10
N ALA A 433 35.09 1.17 24.28
CA ALA A 433 33.79 0.59 23.99
C ALA A 433 33.19 -0.06 25.25
N THR A 434 32.03 0.42 25.70
CA THR A 434 31.35 -0.12 26.88
C THR A 434 30.40 -1.24 26.44
N PRO A 435 30.53 -2.47 26.95
CA PRO A 435 29.53 -3.52 26.75
C PRO A 435 28.20 -3.06 27.34
N GLN A 436 27.13 -3.12 26.55
CA GLN A 436 25.79 -2.76 26.98
C GLN A 436 24.90 -3.99 26.84
N ARG A 437 24.21 -4.37 27.92
CA ARG A 437 23.16 -5.39 27.86
C ARG A 437 21.81 -4.71 27.70
N TRP A 438 21.45 -4.43 26.46
CA TRP A 438 20.07 -4.08 26.16
C TRP A 438 19.25 -5.37 26.10
N ALA A 439 18.57 -5.69 27.20
CA ALA A 439 17.67 -6.82 27.24
C ALA A 439 16.57 -6.63 26.19
N VAL A 440 16.51 -7.53 25.22
CA VAL A 440 15.34 -7.68 24.35
C VAL A 440 14.35 -8.44 25.21
N ALA A 441 13.25 -7.79 25.64
CA ALA A 441 12.31 -8.40 26.57
C ALA A 441 11.72 -9.68 25.96
N SER A 442 12.21 -10.85 26.38
CA SER A 442 11.65 -12.14 26.01
C SER A 442 10.49 -12.45 26.94
N ARG A 443 9.26 -12.16 26.47
CA ARG A 443 7.96 -12.45 27.10
C ARG A 443 7.71 -11.81 28.47
N GLY A 444 6.45 -11.43 28.67
CA GLY A 444 5.98 -10.60 29.78
C GLY A 444 6.45 -11.08 31.15
N ARG A 445 7.09 -10.18 31.89
CA ARG A 445 7.20 -10.27 33.34
C ARG A 445 6.11 -9.38 33.92
N GLN A 446 5.07 -10.01 34.46
CA GLN A 446 4.13 -9.34 35.36
C GLN A 446 4.93 -8.85 36.58
N PHE A 447 4.82 -7.57 36.89
CA PHE A 447 5.19 -7.04 38.19
C PHE A 447 3.89 -6.73 38.94
N ALA A 448 3.74 -7.38 40.09
CA ALA A 448 2.60 -7.21 40.98
C ALA A 448 2.47 -5.75 41.40
N SER A 449 1.27 -5.20 41.25
CA SER A 449 0.87 -3.92 41.84
C SER A 449 0.77 -4.07 43.35
N ARG A 450 1.38 -3.16 44.10
CA ARG A 450 0.95 -2.80 45.46
C ARG A 450 0.16 -1.50 45.38
#